data_AF-A0A971BXW1-F1
#
_entry.id   AF-A0A971BXW1-F1
#
_cell.length_a   1.000
_cell.length_b   1.000
_cell.length_c   1.000
_cell.angle_alpha   90.00
_cell.angle_beta   90.00
_cell.angle_gamma   90.00
#
_symmetry.space_group_name_H-M   'P 1'
#
loop_
_entity.id
_entity.type
_entity.pdbx_description
1 polymer ?
#
loop_
_entity_poly.entity_id
_entity_poly.type
_entity_poly.pdbx_seq_one_letter_code
_entity_poly.pdbx_strand_id
1 'polypeptide(L)'
;MEEAQLQRSMSKKGCSPDNSACEGFFGRMKNEMFYGFSWIDVSLESFVQTIEDYMVWDRERRIKSSLGGMSPLEYRQNPGLCA
;
A
#
# COMPACT_ATOMS: atom_id res chain seq x y z
N MET A 1 -10.17 1.91 -18.23
CA MET A 1 -9.68 0.52 -18.26
C MET A 1 -9.50 0.03 -19.69
N GLU A 2 -10.50 0.19 -20.58
CA GLU A 2 -10.32 -0.12 -22.01
C GLU A 2 -9.23 0.74 -22.69
N GLU A 3 -9.21 2.06 -22.48
CA GLU A 3 -8.15 2.93 -23.05
C GLU A 3 -6.75 2.59 -22.53
N ALA A 4 -6.64 2.14 -21.28
CA ALA A 4 -5.39 1.71 -20.67
C ALA A 4 -5.08 0.22 -20.91
N GLN A 5 -5.92 -0.49 -21.67
CA GLN A 5 -5.83 -1.94 -21.91
C GLN A 5 -5.73 -2.79 -20.63
N LEU A 6 -6.38 -2.34 -19.56
CA LEU A 6 -6.43 -3.03 -18.27
C LEU A 6 -7.72 -3.83 -18.16
N GLN A 7 -7.60 -5.11 -17.82
CA GLN A 7 -8.76 -5.97 -17.55
C GLN A 7 -9.33 -5.68 -16.16
N ARG A 8 -10.63 -5.36 -16.09
CA ARG A 8 -11.33 -5.28 -14.80
C ARG A 8 -11.48 -6.69 -14.24
N SER A 9 -10.97 -6.91 -13.04
CA SER A 9 -11.35 -8.07 -12.23
C SER A 9 -12.32 -7.60 -11.16
N MET A 10 -13.52 -8.18 -11.11
CA MET A 10 -14.40 -8.08 -9.95
C MET A 10 -14.16 -9.37 -9.16
N SER A 11 -13.73 -9.26 -7.90
CA SER A 11 -13.38 -10.42 -7.07
C SER A 11 -14.52 -11.45 -7.08
N LYS A 12 -14.18 -12.74 -7.18
CA LYS A 12 -15.21 -13.79 -7.14
C LYS A 12 -15.76 -13.87 -5.71
N LYS A 13 -17.05 -14.14 -5.55
CA LYS A 13 -17.65 -14.37 -4.24
C LYS A 13 -16.87 -15.47 -3.50
N GLY A 14 -16.34 -15.16 -2.32
CA GLY A 14 -15.51 -16.08 -1.52
C GLY A 14 -14.04 -16.20 -1.96
N CYS A 15 -13.58 -15.42 -2.93
CA CYS A 15 -12.19 -15.33 -3.36
C CYS A 15 -11.82 -13.86 -3.54
N SER A 16 -11.34 -13.26 -2.44
CA SER A 16 -10.93 -11.87 -2.33
C SER A 16 -9.41 -11.60 -2.20
N PRO A 17 -8.46 -12.41 -2.73
CA PRO A 17 -7.02 -12.14 -2.55
C PRO A 17 -6.59 -10.73 -2.99
N ASP A 18 -7.20 -10.22 -4.05
CA ASP A 18 -6.97 -8.88 -4.59
C ASP A 18 -7.46 -7.80 -3.63
N ASN A 19 -8.66 -7.98 -3.07
CA ASN A 19 -9.23 -7.03 -2.11
C ASN A 19 -8.54 -7.12 -0.73
N SER A 20 -8.20 -8.32 -0.27
CA SER A 20 -7.58 -8.52 1.05
C SER A 20 -6.17 -7.92 1.13
N ALA A 21 -5.40 -7.96 0.03
CA ALA A 21 -4.11 -7.28 -0.03
C ALA A 21 -4.24 -5.76 0.11
N CYS A 22 -5.22 -5.15 -0.57
CA CYS A 22 -5.52 -3.72 -0.46
C CYS A 22 -6.04 -3.35 0.93
N GLU A 23 -6.98 -4.12 1.49
CA GLU A 23 -7.49 -3.93 2.86
C GLU A 23 -6.37 -3.99 3.89
N GLY A 24 -5.45 -4.96 3.74
CA GLY A 24 -4.29 -5.10 4.60
C GLY A 24 -3.33 -3.90 4.53
N PHE A 25 -3.21 -3.25 3.37
CA PHE A 25 -2.45 -2.00 3.26
C PHE A 25 -3.15 -0.84 3.98
N PHE A 26 -4.42 -0.59 3.66
CA PHE A 26 -5.17 0.53 4.23
C PHE A 26 -5.37 0.40 5.75
N GLY A 27 -5.61 -0.80 6.26
CA GLY A 27 -5.69 -1.05 7.69
C GLY A 27 -4.39 -0.68 8.41
N ARG A 28 -3.25 -1.02 7.81
CA ARG A 28 -1.93 -0.70 8.36
C ARG A 28 -1.65 0.80 8.34
N MET A 29 -1.93 1.46 7.22
CA MET A 29 -1.81 2.92 7.11
C MET A 29 -2.63 3.64 8.18
N LYS A 30 -3.89 3.21 8.39
CA LYS A 30 -4.72 3.79 9.45
C LYS A 30 -4.11 3.55 10.83
N ASN A 31 -3.64 2.35 11.13
CA ASN A 31 -3.04 2.05 12.44
C ASN A 31 -1.75 2.81 12.72
N GLU A 32 -0.87 2.95 11.72
CA GLU A 32 0.47 3.50 11.91
C GLU A 32 0.53 5.02 11.76
N MET A 33 -0.32 5.60 10.90
CA MET A 33 -0.31 7.03 10.59
C MET A 33 -1.53 7.77 11.14
N PHE A 34 -2.71 7.16 11.13
CA PHE A 34 -3.95 7.88 11.44
C PHE A 34 -4.38 7.74 12.90
N TYR A 35 -4.51 6.52 13.41
CA TYR A 35 -4.99 6.23 14.76
C TYR A 35 -3.93 6.59 15.80
N GLY A 36 -4.35 7.29 16.86
CA GLY A 36 -3.45 7.78 17.91
C GLY A 36 -2.87 9.18 17.65
N PHE A 37 -3.16 9.79 16.49
CA PHE A 37 -2.76 11.15 16.15
C PHE A 37 -3.97 12.08 16.09
N SER A 38 -3.80 13.32 16.56
CA SER A 38 -4.79 14.38 16.37
C SER A 38 -4.52 15.11 15.06
N TRP A 39 -5.57 15.28 14.26
CA TRP A 39 -5.53 15.98 12.98
C TRP A 39 -6.33 17.29 12.97
N ILE A 40 -6.80 17.74 14.15
CA ILE A 40 -7.73 18.88 14.29
C ILE A 40 -7.12 20.18 13.74
N ASP A 41 -5.82 20.39 13.95
CA ASP A 41 -5.10 21.60 13.52
C ASP A 41 -4.25 21.38 12.26
N VAL A 42 -4.42 20.23 11.60
CA VAL A 42 -3.67 19.91 10.38
C VAL A 42 -4.49 20.30 9.16
N SER A 43 -3.89 21.09 8.28
CA SER A 43 -4.54 21.45 7.02
C SER A 43 -4.78 20.23 6.14
N LEU A 44 -5.79 20.27 5.27
CA LEU A 44 -6.04 19.20 4.31
C LEU A 44 -4.82 18.93 3.42
N GLU A 45 -4.11 19.99 2.99
CA GLU A 45 -2.91 19.88 2.18
C GLU A 45 -1.80 19.12 2.91
N SER A 46 -1.52 19.48 4.17
CA SER A 46 -0.53 18.80 5.00
C SER A 46 -0.92 17.34 5.28
N PHE A 47 -2.22 17.07 5.45
CA PHE A 47 -2.71 15.70 5.61
C PHE A 47 -2.48 14.86 4.35
N VAL A 48 -2.81 15.40 3.17
CA VAL A 48 -2.55 14.74 1.88
C VAL A 48 -1.06 14.47 1.71
N GLN A 49 -0.19 15.45 1.98
CA GLN A 49 1.26 15.26 1.90
C GLN A 49 1.73 14.14 2.83
N THR A 50 1.19 14.06 4.05
CA THR A 50 1.57 12.99 4.99
C THR A 50 1.16 11.60 4.48
N ILE A 51 0.01 11.49 3.80
CA ILE A 51 -0.40 10.24 3.14
C ILE A 51 0.57 9.88 2.01
N GLU A 52 0.95 10.86 1.17
CA GLU A 52 1.91 10.65 0.09
C GLU A 52 3.27 10.19 0.60
N ASP A 53 3.79 10.83 1.65
CA ASP A 53 5.06 10.48 2.28
C ASP A 53 5.01 9.06 2.86
N TYR A 54 3.90 8.70 3.52
CA TYR A 54 3.69 7.34 4.01
C TYR A 54 3.66 6.31 2.87
N MET A 55 3.00 6.61 1.74
CA MET A 55 2.96 5.72 0.58
C MET A 55 4.36 5.50 -0.03
N VAL A 56 5.16 6.55 -0.14
CA VAL A 56 6.55 6.46 -0.61
C VAL A 56 7.37 5.61 0.36
N TRP A 57 7.25 5.85 1.67
CA TRP A 57 7.94 5.05 2.68
C TRP A 57 7.53 3.57 2.67
N ASP A 58 6.23 3.25 2.58
CA ASP A 58 5.75 1.86 2.51
C ASP A 58 6.30 1.14 1.28
N ARG A 59 6.36 1.84 0.13
CA ARG A 59 6.87 1.29 -1.13
C ARG A 59 8.37 1.05 -1.11
N GLU A 60 9.14 2.04 -0.65
CA GLU A 60 10.59 2.08 -0.90
C GLU A 60 11.44 1.66 0.29
N ARG A 61 10.93 1.82 1.51
CA ARG A 61 11.75 1.73 2.73
C ARG A 61 11.23 0.73 3.73
N ARG A 62 9.95 0.35 3.67
CA ARG A 62 9.39 -0.59 4.65
C ARG A 62 10.00 -1.98 4.50
N ILE A 63 10.74 -2.39 5.52
CA ILE A 63 11.23 -3.76 5.68
C ILE A 63 10.03 -4.70 5.90
N LYS A 64 9.87 -5.71 5.04
CA LYS A 64 8.87 -6.77 5.21
C LYS A 64 9.55 -8.12 5.39
N SER A 65 9.34 -8.75 6.55
CA SER A 65 9.89 -10.10 6.82
C SER A 65 9.39 -11.14 5.81
N SER A 66 8.15 -11.02 5.35
CA SER A 66 7.59 -11.88 4.30
C SER A 66 8.27 -11.72 2.93
N LEU A 67 9.00 -10.62 2.73
CA LEU A 67 9.81 -10.33 1.54
C LEU A 67 11.30 -10.54 1.83
N GLY A 68 11.67 -11.33 2.84
CA GLY A 68 13.07 -11.56 3.19
C GLY A 68 13.79 -10.32 3.74
N GLY A 69 13.04 -9.37 4.31
CA GLY A 69 13.59 -8.11 4.84
C GLY A 69 13.74 -6.99 3.81
N MET A 70 13.32 -7.21 2.57
CA MET A 70 13.33 -6.18 1.52
C MET A 70 12.10 -5.26 1.60
N SER A 71 12.25 -4.08 1.01
CA SER A 71 11.11 -3.22 0.67
C SER A 71 10.31 -3.77 -0.52
N PRO A 72 9.04 -3.36 -0.68
CA PRO A 72 8.25 -3.76 -1.85
C PRO A 72 8.90 -3.39 -3.19
N LEU A 73 9.57 -2.24 -3.27
CA LEU A 73 10.28 -1.82 -4.48
C LEU A 73 11.50 -2.73 -4.74
N GLU A 74 12.33 -2.96 -3.72
CA GLU A 74 13.51 -3.82 -3.83
C GLU A 74 13.11 -5.25 -4.24
N TYR A 75 12.06 -5.79 -3.62
CA TYR A 75 11.53 -7.11 -3.97
C TYR A 75 11.10 -7.19 -5.44
N ARG A 76 10.38 -6.16 -5.94
CA ARG A 76 9.94 -6.10 -7.34
C ARG A 76 11.10 -5.96 -8.34
N GLN A 77 12.17 -5.29 -7.94
CA GLN A 77 13.35 -5.10 -8.77
C GLN A 77 14.29 -6.32 -8.76
N ASN A 78 14.04 -7.32 -7.90
CA ASN A 78 14.83 -8.52 -7.83
C ASN A 78 14.31 -9.60 -8.82
N PRO A 79 15.01 -9.83 -9.95
CA PRO A 79 14.54 -10.74 -11.00
C PRO A 79 14.53 -12.22 -10.58
N GLY A 80 15.19 -12.58 -9.47
CA GLY A 80 15.20 -13.96 -8.95
C GLY A 80 14.04 -14.32 -8.02
N LEU A 81 13.21 -13.35 -7.63
CA LEU A 81 12.15 -13.52 -6.62
C LEU A 81 10.74 -13.17 -7.11
N CYS A 82 10.64 -12.53 -8.27
CA CYS A 82 9.38 -12.29 -8.97
C CYS A 82 9.16 -13.42 -9.99
N ALA A 83 8.74 -14.59 -9.51
CA ALA A 83 8.27 -15.73 -10.32
C ALA A 83 6.83 -16.09 -9.93
#